data_AF-A0A352ED92-F1
#
_entry.id   AF-A0A352ED92-F1
#
_cell.length_a   1.000
_cell.length_b   1.000
_cell.length_c   1.000
_cell.angle_alpha   90.00
_cell.angle_beta   90.00
_cell.angle_gamma   90.00
#
_symmetry.space_group_name_H-M   'P 1'
#
loop_
_entity.id
_entity.type
_entity.pdbx_description
1 polymer ?
#
loop_
_entity_poly.entity_id
_entity_poly.type
_entity_poly.pdbx_seq_one_letter_code
_entity_poly.pdbx_strand_id
1 'polypeptide(L)'
;MKLRLLIIVTLLAPLSSAAQFARLRNQPLYDKSGLHFGFHIGINNYDFSMDLKDLSEVSNIFGVESEALPGYNINIISNLRLTEHLDLRFTPGFAATVR
;
A
#
# COMPACT_ATOMS: atom_id res chain seq x y z
N MET A 1 -25.71 -12.23 -59.14
CA MET A 1 -24.24 -12.18 -58.92
C MET A 1 -23.83 -11.14 -57.88
N LYS A 2 -24.33 -9.90 -57.96
CA LYS A 2 -23.99 -8.82 -57.01
C LYS A 2 -24.25 -9.15 -55.52
N LEU A 3 -25.35 -9.84 -55.21
CA LEU A 3 -25.70 -10.23 -53.83
C LEU A 3 -24.74 -11.28 -53.24
N ARG A 4 -24.30 -12.25 -54.04
CA ARG A 4 -23.34 -13.28 -53.60
C ARG A 4 -21.96 -12.68 -53.35
N LEU A 5 -21.54 -11.75 -54.20
CA LEU A 5 -20.30 -11.00 -54.01
C LEU A 5 -20.35 -10.18 -52.71
N LEU A 6 -21.48 -9.51 -52.44
CA LEU A 6 -21.68 -8.74 -51.22
C LEU A 6 -21.52 -9.62 -49.98
N ILE A 7 -22.19 -10.78 -49.94
CA ILE A 7 -22.11 -11.73 -48.82
C ILE A 7 -20.68 -12.21 -48.57
N ILE A 8 -19.92 -12.52 -49.62
CA ILE A 8 -18.53 -12.97 -49.51
C ILE A 8 -17.66 -11.85 -48.93
N VAL A 9 -17.81 -10.61 -49.41
CA VAL A 9 -17.05 -9.46 -48.89
C VAL A 9 -17.37 -9.21 -47.41
N THR A 10 -18.64 -9.29 -47.01
CA THR A 10 -19.03 -9.12 -45.60
C THR A 10 -18.48 -10.23 -44.71
N LEU A 11 -18.38 -11.47 -45.20
CA LEU A 11 -17.80 -12.59 -44.45
C LEU A 11 -16.27 -12.51 -44.29
N LEU A 12 -15.57 -11.89 -45.25
CA LEU A 12 -14.10 -11.76 -45.21
C LEU A 12 -13.62 -10.50 -44.48
N ALA A 13 -14.48 -9.48 -44.31
CA ALA A 13 -14.16 -8.25 -43.56
C ALA A 13 -13.59 -8.44 -42.14
N PRO A 14 -14.06 -9.39 -41.30
CA PRO A 14 -13.53 -9.54 -39.94
C PRO A 14 -12.12 -10.15 -39.86
N LEU A 15 -11.60 -10.77 -40.93
CA LEU A 15 -10.24 -11.33 -40.95
C LEU A 15 -9.14 -10.24 -40.85
N SER A 16 -9.46 -9.02 -41.26
CA SER A 16 -8.55 -7.87 -41.21
C SER A 16 -8.60 -7.09 -39.89
N SER A 17 -9.43 -7.52 -38.94
CA SER A 17 -9.60 -6.83 -37.66
C SER A 17 -8.58 -7.30 -36.62
N ALA A 18 -7.77 -6.37 -36.11
CA ALA A 18 -6.80 -6.60 -35.04
C ALA A 18 -7.41 -6.61 -33.62
N ALA A 19 -8.74 -6.65 -33.50
CA ALA A 19 -9.47 -6.62 -32.22
C ALA A 19 -9.29 -7.86 -31.34
N GLN A 20 -8.61 -8.90 -31.85
CA GLN A 20 -8.45 -10.19 -31.17
C GLN A 20 -7.40 -10.16 -30.05
N PHE A 21 -6.56 -9.13 -30.00
CA PHE A 21 -5.52 -9.00 -28.99
C PHE A 21 -5.96 -8.07 -27.87
N ALA A 22 -6.43 -8.67 -26.77
CA ALA A 22 -6.60 -7.94 -25.52
C ALA A 22 -5.21 -7.49 -25.02
N ARG A 23 -4.97 -6.18 -24.96
CA ARG A 23 -3.76 -5.64 -24.35
C ARG A 23 -3.72 -6.06 -22.88
N LEU A 24 -2.68 -6.78 -22.48
CA LEU A 24 -2.46 -7.10 -21.08
C LEU A 24 -2.43 -5.79 -20.27
N ARG A 25 -3.22 -5.75 -19.20
CA ARG A 25 -3.19 -4.64 -18.23
C ARG A 25 -1.77 -4.55 -17.64
N ASN A 26 -1.40 -3.38 -17.12
CA ASN A 26 -0.10 -3.24 -16.47
C ASN A 26 -0.03 -4.21 -15.26
N GLN A 27 0.85 -5.21 -15.36
CA GLN A 27 1.16 -6.20 -14.32
C GLN A 27 -0.07 -6.86 -13.64
N PRO A 28 -0.87 -7.67 -14.37
CA PRO A 28 -2.09 -8.28 -13.82
C PRO A 28 -1.79 -9.38 -12.80
N LEU A 29 -0.54 -9.82 -12.71
CA LEU A 29 -0.05 -10.84 -11.78
C LEU A 29 0.83 -10.25 -10.69
N TYR A 30 0.88 -8.92 -10.55
CA TYR A 30 1.71 -8.27 -9.52
C TYR A 30 1.43 -8.89 -8.15
N ASP A 31 0.16 -8.93 -7.74
CA ASP A 31 -0.30 -9.49 -6.46
C ASP A 31 -0.11 -11.01 -6.32
N LYS A 32 0.27 -11.71 -7.40
CA LYS A 32 0.53 -13.15 -7.39
C LYS A 32 1.96 -13.54 -7.02
N SER A 33 2.89 -12.58 -6.88
CA SER A 33 4.22 -12.89 -6.37
C SER A 33 4.15 -13.46 -4.94
N GLY A 34 5.02 -14.41 -4.61
CA GLY A 34 5.11 -14.94 -3.24
C GLY A 34 5.70 -13.93 -2.26
N LEU A 35 6.57 -13.04 -2.74
CA LEU A 35 7.24 -12.02 -1.94
C LEU A 35 7.19 -10.67 -2.67
N HIS A 36 6.82 -9.61 -1.95
CA HIS A 36 6.78 -8.24 -2.45
C HIS A 36 7.52 -7.29 -1.53
N PHE A 37 8.20 -6.33 -2.14
CA PHE A 37 8.84 -5.24 -1.43
C PHE A 37 8.24 -3.90 -1.82
N GLY A 38 8.20 -2.98 -0.86
CA GLY A 38 7.75 -1.62 -1.06
C GLY A 38 8.34 -0.69 -0.01
N PHE A 39 7.90 0.56 0.00
CA PHE A 39 8.20 1.49 1.07
C PHE A 39 7.00 2.40 1.30
N HIS A 40 6.89 2.96 2.49
CA HIS A 40 5.91 3.98 2.78
C HIS A 40 6.51 5.10 3.63
N ILE A 41 5.93 6.28 3.48
CA ILE A 41 6.28 7.47 4.24
C ILE A 41 4.99 7.96 4.88
N GLY A 42 5.05 8.35 6.14
CA GLY A 42 3.89 8.86 6.87
C GLY A 42 4.27 9.95 7.87
N ILE A 43 3.24 10.55 8.45
CA ILE A 43 3.32 11.53 9.53
C ILE A 43 2.69 10.87 10.76
N ASN A 44 3.26 11.10 11.93
CA ASN A 44 2.77 10.58 13.19
C ASN A 44 2.71 11.67 14.26
N ASN A 45 1.92 11.45 15.30
CA ASN A 45 1.91 12.25 16.52
C ASN A 45 1.71 11.28 17.68
N TYR A 46 2.68 11.21 18.58
CA TYR A 46 2.69 10.28 19.71
C TYR A 46 2.63 11.07 21.00
N ASP A 47 1.74 10.65 21.89
CA ASP A 47 1.61 11.20 23.23
C ASP A 47 1.67 10.06 24.27
N PHE A 48 2.21 10.37 25.45
CA PHE A 48 2.38 9.40 26.52
C PHE A 48 1.51 9.77 27.71
N SER A 49 0.51 8.94 28.01
CA SER A 49 -0.19 9.04 29.29
C SER A 49 0.64 8.38 30.39
N MET A 50 0.95 9.15 31.43
CA MET A 50 1.74 8.70 32.59
C MET A 50 0.83 8.62 33.82
N ASP A 51 0.84 7.48 34.50
CA ASP A 51 0.24 7.33 35.82
C ASP A 51 1.27 7.76 36.87
N LEU A 52 1.14 8.98 37.35
CA LEU A 52 2.06 9.57 38.32
C LEU A 52 1.58 9.24 39.74
N LYS A 53 2.51 8.79 40.59
CA LYS A 53 2.27 8.74 42.04
C LYS A 53 2.06 10.15 42.59
N ASP A 54 1.47 10.24 43.77
CA ASP A 54 1.20 11.53 44.43
C ASP A 54 2.47 12.38 44.49
N LEU A 55 2.49 13.43 43.66
CA LEU A 55 3.64 14.33 43.52
C LEU A 55 3.81 15.20 44.78
N SER A 56 2.80 15.26 45.66
CA SER A 56 2.87 15.96 46.95
C SER A 56 3.93 15.37 47.88
N GLU A 57 4.30 14.09 47.70
CA GLU A 57 5.36 13.43 48.47
C GLU A 57 6.78 13.75 47.95
N VAL A 58 6.90 14.35 46.76
CA VAL A 58 8.18 14.65 46.12
C VAL A 58 8.49 16.14 46.21
N SER A 59 9.46 16.49 47.05
CA SER A 59 9.90 17.89 47.18
C SER A 59 10.49 18.42 45.86
N ASN A 60 10.09 19.65 45.48
CA ASN A 60 10.58 20.41 44.31
C ASN A 60 10.07 19.94 42.92
N ILE A 61 9.02 19.12 42.84
CA ILE A 61 8.35 18.79 41.57
C ILE A 61 6.88 19.18 41.66
N PHE A 62 6.40 20.00 40.72
CA PHE A 62 5.04 20.56 40.75
C PHE A 62 4.12 20.00 39.65
N GLY A 63 4.69 19.31 38.66
CA GLY A 63 3.95 18.71 37.54
C GLY A 63 4.90 18.01 36.58
N VAL A 64 4.41 16.94 35.96
CA VAL A 64 5.10 16.22 34.90
C VAL A 64 4.09 16.02 33.78
N GLU A 65 4.40 16.53 32.61
CA GLU A 65 3.52 16.50 31.43
C GLU A 65 4.30 15.91 30.24
N SER A 66 3.60 15.15 29.40
CA SER A 66 4.11 14.75 28.10
C SER A 66 3.85 15.86 27.08
N GLU A 67 4.76 15.99 26.12
CA GLU A 67 4.57 16.86 24.97
C GLU A 67 4.47 16.01 23.70
N ALA A 68 3.32 16.10 23.04
CA ALA A 68 3.06 15.40 21.79
C ALA A 68 3.51 16.28 20.60
N LEU A 69 4.60 15.88 19.95
CA LEU A 69 5.17 16.60 18.81
C LEU A 69 4.96 15.82 17.51
N PRO A 70 4.77 16.53 16.38
CA PRO A 70 4.66 15.89 15.08
C PRO A 70 5.97 15.20 14.69
N GLY A 71 5.84 14.01 14.13
CA GLY A 71 6.94 13.22 13.60
C GLY A 71 6.62 12.66 12.22
N TYR A 72 7.60 12.00 11.63
CA TYR A 72 7.48 11.29 10.37
C TYR A 72 8.00 9.87 10.50
N ASN A 73 7.55 8.98 9.63
CA ASN A 73 8.04 7.61 9.54
C ASN A 73 8.41 7.25 8.11
N ILE A 74 9.49 6.49 7.97
CA ILE A 74 9.96 5.94 6.70
C ILE A 74 10.19 4.46 6.94
N ASN A 75 9.43 3.62 6.24
CA ASN A 75 9.44 2.18 6.45
C ASN A 75 9.57 1.44 5.12
N ILE A 76 10.26 0.30 5.17
CA ILE A 76 10.30 -0.69 4.10
C ILE A 76 9.15 -1.67 4.34
N ILE A 77 8.44 -2.07 3.29
CA ILE A 77 7.41 -3.11 3.33
C ILE A 77 8.03 -4.39 2.78
N SER A 78 7.95 -5.48 3.53
CA SER A 78 8.23 -6.84 3.06
C SER A 78 6.97 -7.68 3.28
N ASN A 79 6.29 -8.08 2.20
CA ASN A 79 5.03 -8.81 2.24
C ASN A 79 5.25 -10.22 1.69
N LEU A 80 5.13 -11.22 2.56
CA LEU A 80 5.18 -12.64 2.19
C LEU A 80 3.76 -13.17 2.08
N ARG A 81 3.37 -13.58 0.88
CA ARG A 81 2.08 -14.23 0.63
C ARG A 81 2.14 -15.69 1.06
N LEU A 82 1.37 -16.05 2.08
CA LEU A 82 1.30 -17.43 2.57
C LEU A 82 0.22 -18.23 1.82
N THR A 83 -0.94 -17.63 1.58
CA THR A 83 -2.06 -18.24 0.84
C THR A 83 -2.78 -17.21 -0.04
N GLU A 84 -3.90 -17.58 -0.68
CA GLU A 84 -4.66 -16.63 -1.49
C GLU A 84 -5.24 -15.46 -0.69
N HIS A 85 -5.48 -15.66 0.61
CA HIS A 85 -6.18 -14.72 1.51
C HIS A 85 -5.40 -14.41 2.80
N LEU A 86 -4.14 -14.84 2.91
CA LEU A 86 -3.31 -14.62 4.09
C LEU A 86 -1.90 -14.19 3.70
N ASP A 87 -1.52 -13.02 4.19
CA ASP A 87 -0.20 -12.42 4.00
C ASP A 87 0.46 -12.14 5.36
N LEU A 88 1.76 -12.40 5.43
CA LEU A 88 2.62 -11.99 6.53
C LEU A 88 3.42 -10.76 6.09
N ARG A 89 3.15 -9.60 6.70
CA ARG A 89 3.79 -8.33 6.35
C ARG A 89 4.69 -7.84 7.48
N PHE A 90 5.94 -7.55 7.12
CA PHE A 90 6.88 -6.83 7.97
C PHE A 90 7.03 -5.39 7.46
N THR A 91 6.99 -4.43 8.36
CA THR A 91 7.22 -3.01 8.06
C THR A 91 8.36 -2.44 8.89
N PRO A 92 9.60 -2.96 8.76
CA PRO A 92 10.73 -2.39 9.47
C PRO A 92 10.98 -0.96 8.98
N GLY A 93 11.33 -0.08 9.91
CA GLY A 93 11.69 1.26 9.54
C GLY A 93 11.95 2.15 10.73
N PHE A 94 11.92 3.45 10.45
CA PHE A 94 12.36 4.49 11.33
C PHE A 94 11.25 5.51 11.54
N ALA A 95 10.98 5.86 12.79
CA ALA A 95 10.09 6.95 13.17
C ALA A 95 10.90 7.99 13.94
N ALA A 96 10.80 9.24 13.53
CA ALA A 96 11.42 10.37 14.22
C ALA A 96 10.40 11.46 14.50
N THR A 97 10.50 12.01 15.69
CA THR A 97 9.77 13.20 16.10
C THR A 97 10.68 14.42 15.90
N VAL A 98 10.13 15.49 15.34
CA VAL A 98 10.90 16.73 15.14
C VAL A 98 11.04 17.42 16.50
N ARG A 99 12.27 17.77 16.88
CA ARG A 99 12.58 18.63 18.03
C ARG A 99 13.45 19.78 17.58
#